data_AF-A0A1J3D472-F1
#
_entry.id   AF-A0A1J3D472-F1
#
_cell.length_a   1.000
_cell.length_b   1.000
_cell.length_c   1.000
_cell.angle_alpha   90.00
_cell.angle_beta   90.00
_cell.angle_gamma   90.00
#
_symmetry.space_group_name_H-M   'P 1'
#
loop_
_entity.id
_entity.type
_entity.pdbx_description
1 polymer ?
#
loop_
_entity_poly.entity_id
_entity_poly.type
_entity_poly.pdbx_seq_one_letter_code
_entity_poly.pdbx_strand_id
1 'polypeptide(L)'
;EFIDELLRVDPIPCVQPGHLKLKDYAEAARELSEKVDSSLSSSPTITELELLHSEVSSSPISLTKYEILSNKLSSAKMLAETARFYLADTKPPGVELDALFKLKSEILELQVQLPETEGILYLLKKSELARDKCNKVLSGSITLENVEELLREFNSISINIPELNILRQYHVDTLSWLSRF
;
A
#
# COMPACT_ATOMS: atom_id res chain seq x y z
N GLU A 1 -29.73 14.29 -7.28
CA GLU A 1 -31.15 14.00 -7.62
C GLU A 1 -32.11 14.98 -6.99
N PHE A 2 -32.40 14.95 -5.68
CA PHE A 2 -33.38 15.90 -5.07
C PHE A 2 -33.00 17.39 -5.17
N ILE A 3 -31.71 17.74 -5.07
CA ILE A 3 -31.26 19.15 -5.19
C ILE A 3 -31.44 19.67 -6.63
N ASP A 4 -31.17 18.83 -7.63
CA ASP A 4 -31.29 19.22 -9.05
C ASP A 4 -32.75 19.43 -9.45
N GLU A 5 -33.68 18.66 -8.88
CA GLU A 5 -35.11 18.90 -9.02
C GLU A 5 -35.55 20.21 -8.35
N LEU A 6 -35.05 20.50 -7.15
CA LEU A 6 -35.36 21.73 -6.43
C LEU A 6 -34.87 22.99 -7.17
N LEU A 7 -33.74 22.89 -7.87
CA LEU A 7 -33.15 23.98 -8.64
C LEU A 7 -33.84 24.23 -9.99
N ARG A 8 -34.70 23.31 -10.46
CA ARG A 8 -35.49 23.48 -11.68
C ARG A 8 -36.81 24.24 -11.46
N VAL A 9 -37.20 24.45 -10.20
CA VAL A 9 -38.44 25.16 -9.85
C VAL A 9 -38.21 26.66 -9.91
N ASP A 10 -39.07 27.37 -10.64
CA ASP A 10 -39.07 28.83 -10.66
C ASP A 10 -39.49 29.38 -9.28
N PRO A 11 -38.60 30.10 -8.57
CA PRO A 11 -38.90 30.56 -7.23
C PRO A 11 -39.84 31.78 -7.26
N ILE A 12 -40.83 31.80 -6.38
CA ILE A 12 -41.60 33.02 -6.08
C ILE A 12 -40.69 34.08 -5.42
N PRO A 13 -40.99 35.39 -5.54
CA PRO A 13 -40.07 36.47 -5.14
C PRO A 13 -39.56 36.39 -3.70
N CYS A 14 -40.38 35.90 -2.76
CA CYS A 14 -40.00 35.76 -1.35
C CYS A 14 -39.02 34.61 -1.07
N VAL A 15 -38.89 33.62 -1.96
CA VAL A 15 -38.01 32.45 -1.83
C VAL A 15 -36.73 32.60 -2.68
N GLN A 16 -36.74 33.54 -3.63
CA GLN A 16 -35.65 33.80 -4.57
C GLN A 16 -34.26 33.96 -3.92
N PRO A 17 -34.08 34.67 -2.78
CA PRO A 17 -32.78 34.76 -2.12
C PRO A 17 -32.26 33.42 -1.59
N GLY A 18 -33.15 32.55 -1.11
CA GLY A 18 -32.80 31.21 -0.63
C GLY A 18 -32.49 30.25 -1.79
N HIS A 19 -33.24 30.37 -2.89
CA HIS A 19 -33.00 29.60 -4.11
C HIS A 19 -31.63 29.93 -4.74
N LEU A 20 -31.22 31.20 -4.76
CA LEU A 20 -29.88 31.60 -5.21
C LEU A 20 -28.77 30.97 -4.35
N LYS A 21 -28.89 31.05 -3.02
CA LYS A 21 -27.92 30.40 -2.12
C LYS A 21 -27.84 28.89 -2.32
N LEU A 22 -28.97 28.22 -2.53
CA LEU A 22 -28.99 26.78 -2.82
C LEU A 22 -28.27 26.46 -4.12
N LYS A 23 -28.43 27.30 -5.15
CA LYS A 23 -27.73 27.17 -6.42
C LYS A 23 -26.22 27.29 -6.24
N ASP A 24 -25.77 28.30 -5.49
CA ASP A 24 -24.35 28.50 -5.17
C ASP A 24 -23.76 27.29 -4.44
N TYR A 25 -24.45 26.74 -3.45
CA TYR A 25 -24.02 25.53 -2.75
C TYR A 25 -23.97 24.30 -3.66
N ALA A 26 -24.94 24.14 -4.56
CA ALA A 26 -24.99 23.00 -5.47
C ALA A 26 -23.88 23.06 -6.53
N GLU A 27 -23.52 24.25 -6.99
CA GLU A 27 -22.38 24.47 -7.89
C GLU A 27 -21.05 24.19 -7.18
N ALA A 28 -20.85 24.76 -5.98
CA ALA A 28 -19.67 24.46 -5.16
C ALA A 28 -19.53 22.97 -4.82
N ALA A 29 -20.65 22.27 -4.57
CA ALA A 29 -20.68 20.82 -4.35
C ALA A 29 -20.20 20.06 -5.61
N ARG A 30 -20.63 20.48 -6.80
CA ARG A 30 -20.24 19.87 -8.07
C ARG A 30 -18.77 20.09 -8.39
N GLU A 31 -18.27 21.31 -8.21
CA GLU A 31 -16.85 21.63 -8.40
C GLU A 31 -15.95 20.81 -7.47
N LEU A 32 -16.30 20.74 -6.18
CA LEU A 32 -15.55 19.96 -5.19
C LEU A 32 -15.60 18.46 -5.51
N SER A 33 -16.76 17.97 -5.95
CA SER A 33 -16.98 16.60 -6.38
C SER A 33 -16.12 16.23 -7.60
N GLU A 34 -16.02 17.10 -8.60
CA GLU A 34 -15.18 16.91 -9.79
C GLU A 34 -13.69 16.96 -9.43
N LYS A 35 -13.29 17.90 -8.58
CA LYS A 35 -11.91 18.01 -8.07
C LYS A 35 -11.48 16.74 -7.32
N VAL A 36 -12.37 16.12 -6.54
CA VAL A 36 -12.10 14.84 -5.89
C VAL A 36 -11.86 13.75 -6.93
N ASP A 37 -12.71 13.62 -7.94
CA ASP A 37 -12.57 12.59 -8.99
C ASP A 37 -11.28 12.77 -9.82
N SER A 38 -10.97 14.01 -10.19
CA SER A 38 -9.74 14.31 -10.95
C SER A 38 -8.50 13.98 -10.13
N SER A 39 -8.51 14.28 -8.83
CA SER A 39 -7.40 13.97 -7.94
C SER A 39 -7.26 12.46 -7.75
N LEU A 40 -8.36 11.74 -7.49
CA LEU A 40 -8.35 10.29 -7.27
C LEU A 40 -7.93 9.49 -8.50
N SER A 41 -8.19 9.98 -9.71
CA SER A 41 -7.77 9.36 -10.97
C SER A 41 -6.30 9.61 -11.32
N SER A 42 -5.69 10.67 -10.76
CA SER A 42 -4.30 11.05 -11.04
C SER A 42 -3.23 10.28 -10.25
N SER A 43 -3.62 9.24 -9.49
CA SER A 43 -2.74 8.50 -8.56
C SER A 43 -2.00 9.42 -7.58
N PRO A 44 -2.72 10.06 -6.65
CA PRO A 44 -2.16 11.09 -5.77
C PRO A 44 -1.22 10.48 -4.73
N THR A 45 -0.38 11.33 -4.15
CA THR A 45 0.40 11.05 -2.93
C THR A 45 -0.48 11.11 -1.68
N ILE A 46 -0.01 10.55 -0.56
CA ILE A 46 -0.71 10.67 0.73
C ILE A 46 -0.89 12.14 1.12
N THR A 47 0.12 12.98 0.92
CA THR A 47 0.06 14.41 1.27
C THR A 47 -1.00 15.16 0.45
N GLU A 48 -1.15 14.83 -0.83
CA GLU A 48 -2.19 15.42 -1.67
C GLU A 48 -3.59 14.94 -1.25
N LEU A 49 -3.73 13.66 -0.88
CA LEU A 49 -4.98 13.12 -0.32
C LEU A 49 -5.34 13.78 1.02
N GLU A 50 -4.37 14.04 1.90
CA GLU A 50 -4.59 14.74 3.17
C GLU A 50 -5.03 16.19 2.95
N LEU A 51 -4.38 16.89 2.02
CA LEU A 51 -4.76 18.25 1.65
C LEU A 51 -6.20 18.28 1.13
N LEU A 52 -6.52 17.40 0.17
CA LEU A 52 -7.86 17.29 -0.38
C LEU A 52 -8.90 16.92 0.68
N HIS A 53 -8.55 15.99 1.58
CA HIS A 53 -9.43 15.60 2.69
C HIS A 53 -9.71 16.77 3.64
N SER A 54 -8.68 17.57 3.97
CA SER A 54 -8.84 18.77 4.80
C SER A 54 -9.78 19.80 4.14
N GLU A 55 -9.62 20.03 2.83
CA GLU A 55 -10.45 20.94 2.06
C GLU A 55 -11.91 20.48 2.03
N VAL A 56 -12.16 19.20 1.74
CA VAL A 56 -13.52 18.63 1.72
C VAL A 56 -14.15 18.67 3.12
N SER A 57 -13.39 18.37 4.17
CA SER A 57 -13.88 18.38 5.56
C SER A 57 -14.24 19.78 6.08
N SER A 58 -13.59 20.82 5.54
CA SER A 58 -13.87 22.21 5.88
C SER A 58 -15.09 22.77 5.16
N SER A 59 -15.58 22.06 4.13
CA SER A 59 -16.76 22.45 3.39
C SER A 59 -18.02 22.23 4.22
N PRO A 60 -18.98 23.17 4.21
CA PRO A 60 -20.29 22.96 4.84
C PRO A 60 -21.15 21.92 4.09
N ILE A 61 -20.66 21.38 2.98
CA ILE A 61 -21.36 20.47 2.07
C ILE A 61 -20.98 19.02 2.39
N SER A 62 -21.94 18.24 2.91
CA SER A 62 -21.76 16.80 3.12
C SER A 62 -21.80 16.06 1.79
N LEU A 63 -20.65 15.55 1.36
CA LEU A 63 -20.50 14.80 0.11
C LEU A 63 -20.33 13.31 0.40
N THR A 64 -21.09 12.44 -0.26
CA THR A 64 -20.85 10.97 -0.23
C THR A 64 -19.41 10.62 -0.63
N LYS A 65 -18.81 11.45 -1.49
CA LYS A 65 -17.41 11.31 -1.91
C LYS A 65 -16.40 11.54 -0.80
N TYR A 66 -16.77 12.22 0.29
CA TYR A 66 -15.92 12.36 1.47
C TYR A 66 -15.61 11.00 2.10
N GLU A 67 -16.60 10.11 2.20
CA GLU A 67 -16.41 8.78 2.77
C GLU A 67 -15.45 7.93 1.90
N ILE A 68 -15.59 8.01 0.58
CA ILE A 68 -14.69 7.36 -0.38
C ILE A 68 -13.25 7.87 -0.20
N LEU A 69 -13.09 9.19 -0.13
CA LEU A 69 -11.78 9.83 0.08
C LEU A 69 -11.16 9.44 1.42
N SER A 70 -11.94 9.47 2.50
CA SER A 70 -11.52 9.08 3.86
C SER A 70 -11.08 7.63 3.91
N ASN A 71 -11.86 6.72 3.31
CA ASN A 71 -11.51 5.30 3.23
C ASN A 71 -10.20 5.08 2.45
N LYS A 72 -10.05 5.73 1.29
CA LYS A 72 -8.83 5.64 0.47
C LYS A 72 -7.60 6.20 1.20
N LEU A 73 -7.74 7.32 1.91
CA LEU A 73 -6.67 7.91 2.71
C LEU A 73 -6.28 7.00 3.89
N SER A 74 -7.26 6.43 4.60
CA SER A 74 -7.02 5.49 5.71
C SER A 74 -6.27 4.25 5.23
N SER A 75 -6.71 3.65 4.13
CA SER A 75 -6.03 2.51 3.50
C SER A 75 -4.60 2.87 3.09
N ALA A 76 -4.38 4.04 2.48
CA ALA A 76 -3.05 4.48 2.07
C ALA A 76 -2.09 4.59 3.24
N LYS A 77 -2.54 5.16 4.36
CA LYS A 77 -1.75 5.26 5.59
C LYS A 77 -1.42 3.90 6.19
N MET A 78 -2.40 3.00 6.22
CA MET A 78 -2.19 1.63 6.72
C MET A 78 -1.18 0.86 5.86
N LEU A 79 -1.27 0.97 4.53
CA LEU A 79 -0.31 0.33 3.63
C LEU A 79 1.09 0.94 3.75
N ALA A 80 1.20 2.27 3.86
CA ALA A 80 2.48 2.94 4.07
C ALA A 80 3.12 2.49 5.39
N GLU A 81 2.35 2.41 6.48
CA GLU A 81 2.86 1.92 7.77
C GLU A 81 3.30 0.46 7.68
N THR A 82 2.52 -0.39 7.00
CA THR A 82 2.88 -1.79 6.75
C THR A 82 4.16 -1.89 5.91
N ALA A 83 4.31 -1.04 4.89
CA ALA A 83 5.49 -1.01 4.04
C ALA A 83 6.72 -0.53 4.82
N ARG A 84 6.60 0.50 5.66
CA ARG A 84 7.66 0.94 6.59
C ARG A 84 8.04 -0.17 7.56
N PHE A 85 7.04 -0.83 8.14
CA PHE A 85 7.26 -2.00 8.96
C PHE A 85 8.01 -3.07 8.18
N TYR A 86 7.73 -3.26 6.88
CA TYR A 86 8.42 -4.20 5.98
C TYR A 86 9.87 -3.84 5.64
N LEU A 87 10.22 -2.56 5.66
CA LEU A 87 11.54 -2.04 5.31
C LEU A 87 12.47 -1.79 6.51
N ALA A 88 11.96 -1.82 7.74
CA ALA A 88 12.76 -1.61 8.94
C ALA A 88 13.79 -2.75 9.17
N ASP A 89 15.03 -2.41 9.53
CA ASP A 89 16.13 -3.37 9.73
C ASP A 89 15.99 -4.26 10.98
N THR A 90 15.19 -3.87 11.97
CA THR A 90 15.19 -4.47 13.33
C THR A 90 14.13 -5.57 13.54
N LYS A 91 13.79 -6.34 12.51
CA LYS A 91 12.63 -7.24 12.58
C LYS A 91 12.90 -8.59 13.24
N PRO A 92 11.89 -9.17 13.92
CA PRO A 92 11.86 -10.59 14.15
C PRO A 92 11.61 -11.35 12.83
N PRO A 93 12.23 -12.53 12.64
CA PRO A 93 11.99 -13.39 11.47
C PRO A 93 10.52 -13.84 11.46
N GLY A 94 9.81 -13.64 10.35
CA GLY A 94 8.44 -14.15 10.24
C GLY A 94 7.56 -13.57 9.14
N VAL A 95 7.91 -12.44 8.53
CA VAL A 95 7.11 -11.90 7.41
C VAL A 95 7.27 -12.80 6.19
N GLU A 96 6.21 -13.51 5.81
CA GLU A 96 6.22 -14.40 4.65
C GLU A 96 6.34 -13.63 3.34
N LEU A 97 7.02 -14.22 2.37
CA LEU A 97 7.14 -13.68 1.01
C LEU A 97 5.77 -13.41 0.37
N ASP A 98 4.77 -14.26 0.63
CA ASP A 98 3.41 -14.09 0.12
C ASP A 98 2.74 -12.82 0.67
N ALA A 99 3.03 -12.46 1.92
CA ALA A 99 2.55 -11.21 2.51
C ALA A 99 3.16 -9.98 1.83
N LEU A 100 4.41 -10.07 1.35
CA LEU A 100 5.06 -9.02 0.58
C LEU A 100 4.45 -8.88 -0.83
N PHE A 101 4.13 -9.99 -1.49
CA PHE A 101 3.37 -9.97 -2.76
C PHE A 101 1.99 -9.36 -2.58
N LYS A 102 1.27 -9.74 -1.51
CA LYS A 102 -0.04 -9.17 -1.18
C LYS A 102 0.03 -7.67 -1.00
N LEU A 103 1.01 -7.19 -0.24
CA LEU A 103 1.22 -5.75 -0.03
C LEU A 103 1.44 -5.01 -1.36
N LYS A 104 2.27 -5.55 -2.27
CA LYS A 104 2.47 -4.97 -3.60
C LYS A 104 1.14 -4.84 -4.36
N SER A 105 0.32 -5.88 -4.37
CA SER A 105 -0.98 -5.87 -5.06
C SER A 105 -1.92 -4.83 -4.46
N GLU A 106 -2.03 -4.76 -3.14
CA GLU A 106 -2.88 -3.79 -2.44
C GLU A 106 -2.47 -2.34 -2.73
N ILE A 107 -1.16 -2.05 -2.81
CA ILE A 107 -0.65 -0.72 -3.18
C ILE A 107 -1.05 -0.34 -4.61
N LEU A 108 -0.95 -1.29 -5.55
CA LEU A 108 -1.33 -1.06 -6.96
C LEU A 108 -2.83 -0.86 -7.13
N GLU A 109 -3.65 -1.64 -6.42
CA GLU A 109 -5.11 -1.52 -6.43
C GLU A 109 -5.59 -0.19 -5.85
N LEU A 110 -4.90 0.32 -4.82
CA LEU A 110 -5.28 1.58 -4.19
C LEU A 110 -5.05 2.79 -5.11
N GLN A 111 -4.16 2.68 -6.10
CA GLN A 111 -3.78 3.77 -7.02
C GLN A 111 -3.36 5.03 -6.25
N VAL A 112 -2.43 4.87 -5.32
CA VAL A 112 -1.84 5.95 -4.51
C VAL A 112 -0.33 5.80 -4.57
N GLN A 113 0.38 6.90 -4.76
CA GLN A 113 1.82 6.91 -4.72
C GLN A 113 2.31 6.84 -3.28
N LEU A 114 2.96 5.74 -2.93
CA LEU A 114 3.62 5.55 -1.63
C LEU A 114 5.14 5.68 -1.78
N PRO A 115 5.82 6.45 -0.92
CA PRO A 115 7.28 6.58 -0.98
C PRO A 115 7.99 5.24 -0.72
N GLU A 116 7.37 4.33 0.02
CA GLU A 116 7.92 3.00 0.30
C GLU A 116 7.87 2.03 -0.90
N THR A 117 7.17 2.38 -1.98
CA THR A 117 6.94 1.50 -3.14
C THR A 117 8.24 0.97 -3.73
N GLU A 118 9.24 1.84 -3.91
CA GLU A 118 10.54 1.43 -4.47
C GLU A 118 11.28 0.45 -3.56
N GLY A 119 11.26 0.72 -2.24
CA GLY A 119 11.86 -0.17 -1.24
C GLY A 119 11.20 -1.55 -1.25
N ILE A 120 9.86 -1.60 -1.32
CA ILE A 120 9.10 -2.86 -1.40
C ILE A 120 9.45 -3.64 -2.68
N LEU A 121 9.55 -2.96 -3.82
CA LEU A 121 9.95 -3.59 -5.08
C LEU A 121 11.38 -4.13 -5.04
N TYR A 122 12.30 -3.39 -4.43
CA TYR A 122 13.68 -3.84 -4.21
C TYR A 122 13.72 -5.09 -3.33
N LEU A 123 13.03 -5.06 -2.19
CA LEU A 123 12.96 -6.18 -1.27
C LEU A 123 12.36 -7.42 -1.95
N LEU A 124 11.29 -7.24 -2.72
CA LEU A 124 10.65 -8.32 -3.47
C LEU A 124 11.62 -8.97 -4.47
N LYS A 125 12.31 -8.17 -5.29
CA LYS A 125 13.30 -8.67 -6.25
C LYS A 125 14.42 -9.44 -5.55
N LYS A 126 14.90 -8.93 -4.41
CA LYS A 126 15.95 -9.56 -3.61
C LYS A 126 15.46 -10.91 -3.05
N SER A 127 14.23 -10.97 -2.54
CA SER A 127 13.62 -12.20 -2.06
C SER A 127 13.35 -13.22 -3.16
N GLU A 128 12.92 -12.79 -4.34
CA GLU A 128 12.73 -13.67 -5.51
C GLU A 128 14.07 -14.26 -5.97
N LEU A 129 15.11 -13.43 -6.09
CA LEU A 129 16.46 -13.90 -6.43
C LEU A 129 16.98 -14.94 -5.42
N ALA A 130 16.76 -14.69 -4.14
CA ALA A 130 17.12 -15.63 -3.08
C ALA A 130 16.37 -16.95 -3.23
N ARG A 131 15.05 -16.91 -3.45
CA ARG A 131 14.23 -18.11 -3.68
C ARG A 131 14.73 -18.90 -4.89
N ASP A 132 15.01 -18.23 -6.01
CA ASP A 132 15.48 -18.89 -7.23
C ASP A 132 16.83 -19.56 -7.04
N LYS A 133 17.76 -18.90 -6.35
CA LYS A 133 19.07 -19.48 -6.00
C LYS A 133 18.93 -20.65 -5.02
N CYS A 134 18.08 -20.54 -4.00
CA CYS A 134 17.81 -21.65 -3.08
C CYS A 134 17.23 -22.86 -3.82
N ASN A 135 16.27 -22.64 -4.72
CA ASN A 135 15.67 -23.70 -5.54
C ASN A 135 16.68 -24.40 -6.45
N LYS A 136 17.64 -23.66 -7.03
CA LYS A 136 18.75 -24.25 -7.81
C LYS A 136 19.63 -25.17 -6.96
N VAL A 137 19.93 -24.78 -5.72
CA VAL A 137 20.72 -25.63 -4.81
C VAL A 137 19.92 -26.84 -4.34
N LEU A 138 18.65 -26.66 -3.97
CA LEU A 138 17.77 -27.73 -3.51
C LEU A 138 17.47 -28.78 -4.59
N SER A 139 17.42 -28.37 -5.86
CA SER A 139 17.20 -29.29 -7.01
C SER A 139 18.50 -29.91 -7.55
N GLY A 140 19.65 -29.36 -7.19
CA GLY A 140 20.97 -29.85 -7.60
C GLY A 140 21.66 -30.69 -6.52
N SER A 141 22.98 -30.78 -6.59
CA SER A 141 23.79 -31.36 -5.53
C SER A 141 24.01 -30.34 -4.42
N ILE A 142 23.42 -30.59 -3.25
CA ILE A 142 23.62 -29.74 -2.06
C ILE A 142 25.02 -29.98 -1.50
N THR A 143 25.83 -28.92 -1.41
CA THR A 143 27.15 -28.93 -0.76
C THR A 143 27.18 -27.88 0.35
N LEU A 144 27.98 -28.11 1.40
CA LEU A 144 28.12 -27.16 2.51
C LEU A 144 28.61 -25.79 2.02
N GLU A 145 29.57 -25.78 1.11
CA GLU A 145 30.14 -24.56 0.52
C GLU A 145 29.08 -23.68 -0.18
N ASN A 146 28.25 -24.29 -1.05
CA ASN A 146 27.19 -23.57 -1.75
C ASN A 146 26.13 -23.03 -0.79
N VAL A 147 25.80 -23.78 0.27
CA VAL A 147 24.85 -23.34 1.29
C VAL A 147 25.43 -22.17 2.09
N GLU A 148 26.68 -22.25 2.54
CA GLU A 148 27.35 -21.15 3.26
C GLU A 148 27.47 -19.86 2.42
N GLU A 149 27.74 -19.98 1.12
CA GLU A 149 27.76 -18.83 0.21
C GLU A 149 26.37 -18.15 0.13
N LEU A 150 25.30 -18.94 -0.07
CA LEU A 150 23.93 -18.41 -0.09
C LEU A 150 23.51 -17.79 1.24
N LEU A 151 23.84 -18.44 2.36
CA LEU A 151 23.52 -17.92 3.69
C LEU A 151 24.27 -16.61 3.95
N ARG A 152 25.52 -16.46 3.51
CA ARG A 152 26.25 -15.20 3.59
C ARG A 152 25.63 -14.10 2.72
N GLU A 153 25.27 -14.43 1.49
CA GLU A 153 24.67 -13.47 0.54
C GLU A 153 23.30 -12.95 1.05
N PHE A 154 22.48 -13.85 1.59
CA PHE A 154 21.09 -13.55 1.95
C PHE A 154 20.82 -13.45 3.46
N ASN A 155 21.86 -13.41 4.29
CA ASN A 155 21.69 -13.26 5.75
C ASN A 155 20.92 -11.98 6.13
N SER A 156 21.05 -10.95 5.31
CA SER A 156 20.40 -9.65 5.49
C SER A 156 18.93 -9.61 5.05
N ILE A 157 18.39 -10.68 4.44
CA ILE A 157 16.97 -10.71 4.09
C ILE A 157 16.14 -10.97 5.35
N SER A 158 15.31 -9.99 5.71
CA SER A 158 14.37 -10.09 6.83
C SER A 158 13.07 -10.83 6.50
N ILE A 159 12.83 -11.10 5.22
CA ILE A 159 11.66 -11.84 4.73
C ILE A 159 11.88 -13.34 4.91
N ASN A 160 10.85 -14.00 5.42
CA ASN A 160 10.78 -15.44 5.55
C ASN A 160 10.61 -16.08 4.17
N ILE A 161 11.66 -16.77 3.70
CA ILE A 161 11.68 -17.55 2.47
C ILE A 161 11.79 -19.02 2.87
N PRO A 162 10.75 -19.85 2.63
CA PRO A 162 10.73 -21.25 3.05
C PRO A 162 11.96 -22.05 2.60
N GLU A 163 12.37 -21.87 1.35
CA GLU A 163 13.51 -22.56 0.75
C GLU A 163 14.83 -22.18 1.42
N LEU A 164 15.00 -20.90 1.78
CA LEU A 164 16.18 -20.42 2.51
C LEU A 164 16.22 -20.99 3.93
N ASN A 165 15.06 -21.15 4.58
CA ASN A 165 15.00 -21.75 5.91
C ASN A 165 15.35 -23.24 5.91
N ILE A 166 14.96 -23.98 4.87
CA ILE A 166 15.39 -25.38 4.69
C ILE A 166 16.92 -25.46 4.61
N LEU A 167 17.55 -24.57 3.83
CA LEU A 167 19.01 -24.51 3.72
C LEU A 167 19.69 -24.07 5.02
N ARG A 168 19.09 -23.12 5.77
CA ARG A 168 19.56 -22.75 7.12
C ARG A 168 19.53 -23.95 8.07
N GLN A 169 18.44 -24.71 8.07
CA GLN A 169 18.30 -25.89 8.91
C GLN A 169 19.33 -26.97 8.52
N TYR A 170 19.48 -27.24 7.23
CA TYR A 170 20.50 -28.16 6.72
C TYR A 170 21.91 -27.78 7.18
N HIS A 171 22.26 -26.49 7.12
CA HIS A 171 23.55 -25.99 7.58
C HIS A 171 23.75 -26.19 9.09
N VAL A 172 22.76 -25.83 9.91
CA VAL A 172 22.80 -26.03 11.37
C VAL A 172 22.95 -27.51 11.72
N ASP A 173 22.20 -28.38 11.06
CA ASP A 173 22.27 -29.81 11.28
C ASP A 173 23.64 -30.35 10.86
N THR A 174 24.15 -29.98 9.69
CA THR A 174 25.47 -30.44 9.21
C THR A 174 26.59 -30.04 10.17
N LEU A 175 26.59 -28.79 10.67
CA LEU A 175 27.57 -28.35 11.67
C LEU A 175 27.44 -29.08 13.01
N SER A 176 26.21 -29.32 13.46
CA SER A 176 25.95 -30.10 14.68
C SER A 176 26.52 -31.52 14.57
N TRP A 177 26.36 -32.16 13.42
CA TRP A 177 26.93 -33.49 13.16
C TRP A 177 28.46 -33.45 13.09
N LEU A 178 29.04 -32.47 12.41
CA LEU A 178 30.50 -32.29 12.33
C LEU A 178 31.13 -32.07 13.71
N SER A 179 30.44 -31.36 14.62
CA SER A 179 30.95 -31.10 15.98
C SER A 179 30.99 -32.33 16.91
N ARG A 180 30.32 -33.43 16.52
CA ARG A 180 30.28 -34.69 17.29
C ARG A 180 31.40 -35.66 16.91
N PHE A 181 32.16 -35.36 15.84
CA PHE A 181 33.32 -36.10 15.39
C PHE A 181 34.60 -35.31 15.69
#